data_AF-A0A7X9H2K1-F1
#
_entry.id   AF-A0A7X9H2K1-F1
#
_cell.length_a   1.000
_cell.length_b   1.000
_cell.length_c   1.000
_cell.angle_alpha   90.00
_cell.angle_beta   90.00
_cell.angle_gamma   90.00
#
_symmetry.space_group_name_H-M   'P 1'
#
loop_
_entity.id
_entity.type
_entity.pdbx_description
1 polymer ?
#
loop_
_entity_poly.entity_id
_entity_poly.type
_entity_poly.pdbx_seq_one_letter_code
_entity_poly.pdbx_strand_id
1 'polypeptide(L)'
;MKNNTKLLTFCAIAVIINVVLGTVVSALKIPLLFLDTMGTIFIAAQFGMSYGILTGITTNLLMGVLTGPMAIPFALVNVAVAIVVSLMAKKGFTYKKALITGLVLAFVAPMIGAPIRLALFGGFTGSGTDVVIMALRASGQEMITSTYWGAVAGNLVDKVVSCLLVAWFINNKQFKKVLTLN
;
A
#
# COMPACT_ATOMS: atom_id res chain seq x y z
N MET A 1 -8.69 19.39 -21.55
CA MET A 1 -9.70 18.60 -20.79
C MET A 1 -9.60 17.09 -21.01
N LYS A 2 -9.37 16.58 -22.23
CA LYS A 2 -9.29 15.12 -22.55
C LYS A 2 -8.31 14.28 -21.69
N ASN A 3 -7.18 14.85 -21.26
CA ASN A 3 -6.19 14.12 -20.44
C ASN A 3 -6.60 13.96 -18.97
N ASN A 4 -7.36 14.91 -18.41
CA ASN A 4 -7.77 14.82 -17.00
C ASN A 4 -8.81 13.72 -16.80
N THR A 5 -9.75 13.54 -17.74
CA THR A 5 -10.74 12.45 -17.66
C THR A 5 -10.06 11.09 -17.70
N LYS A 6 -9.11 10.85 -18.63
CA LYS A 6 -8.35 9.59 -18.69
C LYS A 6 -7.60 9.31 -17.38
N LEU A 7 -6.96 10.34 -16.82
CA LEU A 7 -6.18 10.21 -15.59
C LEU A 7 -7.07 9.88 -14.38
N LEU A 8 -8.22 10.54 -14.28
CA LEU A 8 -9.23 10.20 -13.26
C LEU A 8 -9.75 8.77 -13.43
N THR A 9 -9.94 8.30 -14.67
CA THR A 9 -10.27 6.89 -14.94
C THR A 9 -9.19 5.94 -14.44
N PHE A 10 -7.91 6.24 -14.68
CA PHE A 10 -6.82 5.42 -14.12
C PHE A 10 -6.80 5.41 -12.59
N CYS A 11 -7.07 6.55 -11.95
CA CYS A 11 -7.19 6.62 -10.49
C CYS A 11 -8.34 5.75 -9.99
N ALA A 12 -9.51 5.81 -10.63
CA ALA A 12 -10.66 4.98 -10.26
C ALA A 12 -10.37 3.48 -10.43
N ILE A 13 -9.72 3.08 -11.53
CA ILE A 13 -9.28 1.70 -11.74
C ILE A 13 -8.28 1.28 -10.66
N ALA A 14 -7.33 2.15 -10.31
CA ALA A 14 -6.34 1.88 -9.27
C ALA A 14 -6.98 1.68 -7.88
N VAL A 15 -8.02 2.47 -7.54
CA VAL A 15 -8.82 2.27 -6.33
C VAL A 15 -9.47 0.88 -6.33
N ILE A 16 -10.12 0.51 -7.44
CA ILE A 16 -10.77 -0.80 -7.55
C ILE A 16 -9.75 -1.93 -7.42
N ILE A 17 -8.59 -1.81 -8.07
CA ILE A 17 -7.50 -2.79 -7.98
C ILE A 17 -7.05 -2.96 -6.53
N ASN A 18 -6.82 -1.86 -5.79
CA ASN A 18 -6.44 -1.94 -4.38
C ASN A 18 -7.48 -2.73 -3.55
N VAL A 19 -8.77 -2.42 -3.72
CA VAL A 19 -9.84 -3.07 -2.98
C VAL A 19 -9.97 -4.55 -3.36
N VAL A 20 -9.97 -4.86 -4.66
CA VAL A 20 -10.12 -6.24 -5.15
C VAL A 20 -8.92 -7.09 -4.77
N LEU A 21 -7.70 -6.63 -5.03
CA LEU A 21 -6.50 -7.38 -4.66
C LEU A 21 -6.40 -7.56 -3.14
N GLY A 22 -6.62 -6.48 -2.37
CA GLY A 22 -6.65 -6.52 -0.91
C GLY A 22 -7.65 -7.55 -0.37
N THR A 23 -8.85 -7.56 -0.92
CA THR A 23 -9.91 -8.49 -0.51
C THR A 23 -9.59 -9.93 -0.91
N VAL A 24 -9.13 -10.17 -2.14
CA VAL A 24 -8.78 -11.52 -2.63
C VAL A 24 -7.63 -12.11 -1.83
N VAL A 25 -6.56 -11.34 -1.60
CA VAL A 25 -5.39 -11.79 -0.83
C VAL A 25 -5.79 -12.11 0.61
N SER A 26 -6.63 -11.27 1.22
CA SER A 26 -7.17 -11.51 2.57
C SER A 26 -8.06 -12.75 2.62
N ALA A 27 -8.91 -12.97 1.62
CA ALA A 27 -9.79 -14.13 1.53
C ALA A 27 -9.00 -15.45 1.35
N LEU A 28 -7.92 -15.41 0.57
CA LEU A 28 -7.00 -16.53 0.38
C LEU A 28 -6.07 -16.75 1.58
N LYS A 29 -6.11 -15.87 2.60
CA LYS A 29 -5.29 -15.93 3.82
C LYS A 29 -3.79 -16.04 3.51
N ILE A 30 -3.32 -15.37 2.45
CA ILE A 30 -1.91 -15.37 2.10
C ILE A 30 -1.15 -14.62 3.20
N PRO A 31 -0.19 -15.25 3.88
CA PRO A 31 0.54 -14.58 4.96
C PRO A 31 1.45 -13.50 4.40
N LEU A 32 1.54 -12.37 5.11
CA LEU A 32 2.47 -11.26 4.84
C LEU A 32 2.29 -10.54 3.49
N LEU A 33 1.23 -10.81 2.74
CA LEU A 33 0.92 -10.14 1.48
C LEU A 33 -0.45 -9.48 1.59
N PHE A 34 -0.61 -8.27 1.04
CA PHE A 34 -1.88 -7.54 1.06
C PHE A 34 -2.26 -6.99 -0.32
N LEU A 35 -1.29 -6.46 -1.08
CA LEU A 35 -1.46 -5.84 -2.41
C LEU A 35 -2.46 -4.67 -2.46
N ASP A 36 -2.87 -4.17 -1.30
CA ASP A 36 -3.89 -3.14 -1.08
C ASP A 36 -3.42 -1.72 -1.41
N THR A 37 -2.13 -1.55 -1.72
CA THR A 37 -1.53 -0.26 -2.12
C THR A 37 -0.94 -0.26 -3.52
N MET A 38 -1.06 -1.35 -4.28
CA MET A 38 -0.46 -1.47 -5.61
C MET A 38 -0.90 -0.36 -6.57
N GLY A 39 -2.21 -0.08 -6.63
CA GLY A 39 -2.78 0.99 -7.43
C GLY A 39 -2.30 2.36 -6.97
N THR A 40 -2.19 2.59 -5.66
CA THR A 40 -1.65 3.83 -5.09
C THR A 40 -0.21 4.06 -5.53
N ILE A 41 0.64 3.02 -5.44
CA ILE A 41 2.05 3.06 -5.85
C ILE A 41 2.15 3.35 -7.34
N PHE A 42 1.33 2.68 -8.18
CA PHE A 42 1.32 2.92 -9.62
C PHE A 42 0.97 4.36 -9.98
N ILE A 43 -0.13 4.88 -9.43
CA ILE A 43 -0.57 6.25 -9.73
C ILE A 43 0.46 7.27 -9.20
N ALA A 44 0.97 7.07 -7.99
CA ALA A 44 2.00 7.94 -7.40
C ALA A 44 3.29 7.96 -8.23
N ALA A 45 3.68 6.82 -8.81
CA ALA A 45 4.90 6.70 -9.59
C ALA A 45 4.78 7.28 -11.02
N GLN A 46 3.61 7.15 -11.66
CA GLN A 46 3.39 7.60 -13.04
C GLN A 46 2.82 9.01 -13.17
N PHE A 47 1.82 9.32 -12.33
CA PHE A 47 1.03 10.54 -12.45
C PHE A 47 1.34 11.54 -11.34
N GLY A 48 2.11 11.13 -10.32
CA GLY A 48 2.64 12.00 -9.28
C GLY A 48 1.83 12.01 -7.99
N MET A 49 2.31 12.83 -7.04
CA MET A 49 1.92 12.77 -5.64
C MET A 49 0.45 13.05 -5.40
N SER A 50 -0.11 14.11 -5.97
CA SER A 50 -1.49 14.53 -5.71
C SER A 50 -2.50 13.45 -6.10
N TYR A 51 -2.29 12.80 -7.25
CA TYR A 51 -3.17 11.73 -7.73
C TYR A 51 -2.96 10.41 -6.98
N GLY A 52 -1.72 10.14 -6.54
CA GLY A 52 -1.43 9.02 -5.64
C GLY A 52 -2.15 9.17 -4.30
N ILE A 53 -2.07 10.35 -3.70
CA ILE A 53 -2.76 10.70 -2.45
C ILE A 53 -4.27 10.54 -2.62
N LEU A 54 -4.84 11.12 -3.69
CA LEU A 54 -6.26 10.98 -4.00
C LEU A 54 -6.67 9.50 -4.08
N THR A 55 -5.94 8.70 -4.85
CA THR A 55 -6.19 7.26 -5.01
C THR A 55 -6.14 6.52 -3.67
N GLY A 56 -5.12 6.79 -2.84
CA GLY A 56 -4.94 6.13 -1.55
C GLY A 56 -6.00 6.52 -0.51
N ILE A 57 -6.43 7.78 -0.49
CA ILE A 57 -7.52 8.26 0.38
C ILE A 57 -8.83 7.62 -0.08
N THR A 58 -9.16 7.71 -1.37
CA THR A 58 -10.41 7.14 -1.91
C THR A 58 -10.49 5.63 -1.68
N THR A 59 -9.37 4.92 -1.77
CA THR A 59 -9.28 3.47 -1.44
C THR A 59 -9.75 3.21 -0.01
N ASN A 60 -9.17 3.90 0.97
CA ASN A 60 -9.52 3.66 2.37
C ASN A 60 -10.91 4.20 2.76
N LEU A 61 -11.38 5.27 2.11
CA LEU A 61 -12.76 5.72 2.27
C LEU A 61 -13.76 4.68 1.76
N LEU A 62 -13.49 4.09 0.59
CA LEU A 62 -14.31 3.02 0.03
C LEU A 62 -14.28 1.79 0.94
N MET A 63 -13.10 1.38 1.44
CA MET A 63 -13.01 0.32 2.44
C MET A 63 -13.75 0.67 3.73
N GLY A 64 -13.77 1.94 4.13
CA GLY A 64 -14.57 2.48 5.23
C GLY A 64 -16.06 2.18 5.08
N VAL A 65 -16.57 2.33 3.86
CA VAL A 65 -17.98 2.02 3.54
C VAL A 65 -18.23 0.52 3.44
N LEU A 66 -17.31 -0.25 2.84
CA LEU A 66 -17.49 -1.67 2.56
C LEU A 66 -17.27 -2.57 3.79
N THR A 67 -16.26 -2.26 4.59
CA THR A 67 -15.78 -3.11 5.71
C THR A 67 -15.95 -2.45 7.09
N GLY A 68 -16.34 -1.17 7.11
CA GLY A 68 -16.60 -0.42 8.32
C GLY A 68 -15.60 0.72 8.57
N PRO A 69 -15.98 1.70 9.42
CA PRO A 69 -15.28 2.98 9.54
C PRO A 69 -13.86 2.88 10.08
N MET A 70 -13.50 1.75 10.72
CA MET A 70 -12.15 1.51 11.23
C MET A 70 -11.08 1.41 10.12
N ALA A 71 -11.48 1.22 8.86
CA ALA A 71 -10.55 1.25 7.74
C ALA A 71 -10.11 2.69 7.36
N ILE A 72 -10.93 3.70 7.66
CA ILE A 72 -10.69 5.09 7.21
C ILE A 72 -9.36 5.66 7.72
N PRO A 73 -8.95 5.48 8.99
CA PRO A 73 -7.68 6.00 9.49
C PRO A 73 -6.45 5.47 8.75
N PHE A 74 -6.51 4.28 8.15
CA PHE A 74 -5.42 3.74 7.31
C PHE A 74 -5.23 4.51 5.99
N ALA A 75 -6.11 5.45 5.67
CA ALA A 75 -5.87 6.46 4.63
C ALA A 75 -4.53 7.17 4.83
N LEU A 76 -4.16 7.48 6.08
CA LEU A 76 -2.88 8.14 6.41
C LEU A 76 -1.67 7.30 5.97
N VAL A 77 -1.76 5.98 6.09
CA VAL A 77 -0.71 5.06 5.60
C VAL A 77 -0.60 5.15 4.09
N ASN A 78 -1.74 5.14 3.39
CA ASN A 78 -1.78 5.25 1.93
C ASN A 78 -1.28 6.62 1.42
N VAL A 79 -1.53 7.70 2.16
CA VAL A 79 -0.97 9.03 1.90
C VAL A 79 0.56 9.00 2.02
N ALA A 80 1.10 8.43 3.09
CA ALA A 80 2.54 8.29 3.26
C ALA A 80 3.18 7.45 2.15
N VAL A 81 2.52 6.35 1.75
CA VAL A 81 2.92 5.53 0.60
C VAL A 81 3.02 6.37 -0.67
N ALA A 82 1.97 7.13 -0.99
CA ALA A 82 1.95 7.98 -2.18
C ALA A 82 3.09 9.02 -2.17
N ILE A 83 3.33 9.66 -1.02
CA ILE A 83 4.39 10.66 -0.89
C ILE A 83 5.76 10.03 -1.15
N VAL A 84 6.09 8.95 -0.44
CA VAL A 84 7.40 8.28 -0.56
C VAL A 84 7.64 7.80 -1.99
N VAL A 85 6.65 7.15 -2.59
CA VAL A 85 6.76 6.62 -3.97
C VAL A 85 6.97 7.76 -4.96
N SER A 86 6.17 8.83 -4.90
CA SER A 86 6.32 9.95 -5.82
C SER A 86 7.66 10.65 -5.71
N LEU A 87 8.23 10.77 -4.50
CA LEU A 87 9.57 11.33 -4.31
C LEU A 87 10.65 10.45 -4.95
N MET A 88 10.56 9.12 -4.78
CA MET A 88 11.52 8.17 -5.35
C MET A 88 11.38 8.03 -6.88
N ALA A 89 10.16 8.18 -7.40
CA ALA A 89 9.83 8.00 -8.82
C ALA A 89 10.05 9.25 -9.69
N LYS A 90 10.45 10.41 -9.13
CA LYS A 90 10.64 11.69 -9.88
C LYS A 90 11.45 11.57 -11.17
N LYS A 91 12.43 10.66 -11.21
CA LYS A 91 13.29 10.39 -12.39
C LYS A 91 13.04 8.99 -12.96
N GLY A 92 11.79 8.54 -12.98
CA GLY A 92 11.38 7.19 -13.38
C GLY A 92 11.53 6.14 -12.26
N PHE A 93 10.79 5.04 -12.40
CA PHE A 93 10.65 3.99 -11.40
C PHE A 93 11.26 2.66 -11.92
N THR A 94 12.56 2.46 -11.68
CA THR A 94 13.31 1.26 -12.08
C THR A 94 13.21 0.17 -11.02
N TYR A 95 13.56 -1.07 -11.34
CA TYR A 95 13.58 -2.18 -10.37
C TYR A 95 14.43 -1.89 -9.12
N LYS A 96 15.60 -1.25 -9.28
CA LYS A 96 16.44 -0.84 -8.14
C LYS A 96 15.72 0.16 -7.23
N LYS A 97 15.10 1.18 -7.82
CA LYS A 97 14.32 2.16 -7.05
C LYS A 97 13.10 1.54 -6.40
N ALA A 98 12.44 0.61 -7.08
CA ALA A 98 11.28 -0.11 -6.55
C ALA A 98 11.65 -0.97 -5.34
N LEU A 99 12.77 -1.68 -5.39
CA LEU A 99 13.27 -2.44 -4.24
C LEU A 99 13.56 -1.51 -3.05
N ILE A 100 14.30 -0.42 -3.25
CA ILE A 100 14.62 0.56 -2.20
C ILE A 100 13.33 1.19 -1.65
N THR A 101 12.40 1.56 -2.53
CA THR A 101 11.12 2.17 -2.13
C THR A 101 10.30 1.19 -1.30
N GLY A 102 10.20 -0.08 -1.72
CA GLY A 102 9.50 -1.11 -0.96
C GLY A 102 10.11 -1.33 0.42
N LEU A 103 11.45 -1.36 0.52
CA LEU A 103 12.15 -1.45 1.80
C LEU A 103 11.87 -0.23 2.70
N VAL A 104 11.92 0.99 2.16
CA VAL A 104 11.60 2.20 2.93
C VAL A 104 10.15 2.18 3.41
N LEU A 105 9.20 1.82 2.53
CA LEU A 105 7.79 1.70 2.86
C LEU A 105 7.52 0.63 3.92
N ALA A 106 8.32 -0.44 3.96
CA ALA A 106 8.21 -1.50 4.95
C ALA A 106 8.36 -0.97 6.39
N PHE A 107 9.08 0.13 6.59
CA PHE A 107 9.23 0.78 7.89
C PHE A 107 8.30 1.98 8.05
N VAL A 108 8.19 2.83 7.02
CA VAL A 108 7.36 4.05 7.07
C VAL A 108 5.87 3.73 7.26
N ALA A 109 5.35 2.72 6.57
CA ALA A 109 3.94 2.37 6.68
C ALA A 109 3.57 1.88 8.10
N PRO A 110 4.32 0.96 8.73
CA PRO A 110 4.11 0.59 10.13
C PRO A 110 4.30 1.71 11.16
N MET A 111 5.15 2.72 10.91
CA MET A 111 5.29 3.85 11.84
C MET A 111 3.96 4.60 12.04
N ILE A 112 3.13 4.65 10.99
CA ILE A 112 1.79 5.27 11.04
C ILE A 112 0.73 4.21 11.37
N GLY A 113 0.86 3.02 10.78
CA GLY A 113 -0.12 1.94 10.90
C GLY A 113 -0.17 1.30 12.28
N ALA A 114 0.98 1.11 12.95
CA ALA A 114 1.01 0.43 14.24
C ALA A 114 0.30 1.21 15.37
N PRO A 115 0.47 2.54 15.51
CA PRO A 115 -0.34 3.33 16.44
C PRO A 115 -1.84 3.22 16.16
N ILE A 116 -2.25 3.26 14.89
CA ILE A 116 -3.66 3.11 14.48
C ILE A 116 -4.18 1.72 14.87
N ARG A 117 -3.40 0.66 14.59
CA ARG A 117 -3.73 -0.72 14.98
C ARG A 117 -3.90 -0.87 16.48
N LEU A 118 -3.00 -0.26 17.25
CA LEU A 118 -3.06 -0.29 18.70
C LEU A 118 -4.30 0.42 19.23
N ALA A 119 -4.58 1.63 18.73
CA ALA A 119 -5.70 2.44 19.21
C ALA A 119 -7.08 1.86 18.87
N LEU A 120 -7.22 1.25 17.69
CA LEU A 120 -8.53 0.77 17.21
C LEU A 120 -8.77 -0.71 17.49
N PHE A 121 -7.71 -1.53 17.58
CA PHE A 121 -7.83 -2.98 17.68
C PHE A 121 -6.99 -3.61 18.80
N GLY A 122 -6.40 -2.78 19.68
CA GLY A 122 -5.54 -3.27 20.76
C GLY A 122 -4.24 -3.92 20.29
N GLY A 123 -3.86 -3.74 19.02
CA GLY A 123 -2.62 -4.24 18.42
C GLY A 123 -2.80 -5.43 17.47
N PHE A 124 -3.94 -6.11 17.50
CA PHE A 124 -4.23 -7.28 16.66
C PHE A 124 -5.30 -6.95 15.63
N THR A 125 -5.08 -7.25 14.35
CA THR A 125 -6.03 -6.91 13.28
C THR A 125 -6.71 -8.14 12.65
N GLY A 126 -6.53 -9.33 13.23
CA GLY A 126 -7.00 -10.59 12.65
C GLY A 126 -6.22 -10.99 11.39
N SER A 127 -5.02 -10.45 11.23
CA SER A 127 -4.21 -10.62 10.02
C SER A 127 -3.15 -11.70 10.18
N GLY A 128 -2.54 -12.15 9.08
CA GLY A 128 -1.40 -13.06 9.14
C GLY A 128 -0.20 -12.52 9.93
N THR A 129 -0.12 -11.20 10.15
CA THR A 129 0.94 -10.61 10.99
C THR A 129 0.74 -10.84 12.47
N ASP A 130 -0.47 -11.19 12.91
CA ASP A 130 -0.81 -11.36 14.33
C ASP A 130 -0.05 -12.53 14.96
N VAL A 131 0.33 -13.54 14.17
CA VAL A 131 1.21 -14.64 14.63
C VAL A 131 2.57 -14.10 15.09
N VAL A 132 3.14 -13.15 14.34
CA VAL A 132 4.40 -12.50 14.71
C VAL A 132 4.22 -11.62 15.94
N ILE A 133 3.10 -10.89 16.02
CA ILE A 133 2.78 -10.04 17.18
C ILE A 133 2.62 -10.90 18.45
N MET A 134 1.91 -12.02 18.36
CA MET A 134 1.73 -12.95 19.49
C MET A 134 3.05 -13.56 19.95
N ALA A 135 3.92 -13.97 19.02
CA ALA A 135 5.24 -14.50 19.36
C ALA A 135 6.11 -13.47 20.08
N LEU A 136 6.10 -12.21 19.62
CA LEU A 136 6.82 -11.11 20.28
C LEU A 136 6.22 -10.76 21.65
N ARG A 137 4.89 -10.81 21.78
CA ARG A 137 4.26 -10.61 23.09
C ARG A 137 4.57 -11.72 24.08
N ALA A 138 4.63 -12.96 23.61
CA ALA A 138 5.02 -14.11 24.42
C ALA A 138 6.49 -14.02 24.89
N SER A 139 7.36 -13.35 24.14
CA SER A 139 8.75 -13.08 24.57
C SER A 139 8.91 -11.87 25.51
N GLY A 140 7.79 -11.28 25.96
CA GLY A 140 7.79 -10.20 26.95
C GLY A 140 7.86 -8.79 26.36
N GLN A 141 7.79 -8.63 25.04
CA GLN A 141 7.81 -7.31 24.41
C GLN A 141 6.51 -6.52 24.67
N GLU A 142 6.61 -5.20 24.69
CA GLU A 142 5.44 -4.31 24.79
C GLU A 142 4.51 -4.43 23.56
N MET A 143 3.24 -4.01 23.71
CA MET A 143 2.24 -4.18 22.64
C MET A 143 2.60 -3.36 21.42
N ILE A 144 3.01 -2.11 21.63
CA ILE A 144 3.35 -1.20 20.54
C ILE A 144 4.54 -1.73 19.75
N THR A 145 5.58 -2.21 20.43
CA THR A 145 6.77 -2.81 19.83
C THR A 145 6.41 -4.06 19.03
N SER A 146 5.59 -4.93 19.61
CA SER A 146 5.14 -6.16 18.95
C SER A 146 4.30 -5.88 17.72
N THR A 147 3.36 -4.92 17.83
CA THR A 147 2.48 -4.49 16.73
C THR A 147 3.30 -3.86 15.60
N TYR A 148 4.28 -3.03 15.94
CA TYR A 148 5.17 -2.41 14.96
C TYR A 148 5.99 -3.45 14.21
N TRP A 149 6.70 -4.33 14.91
CA TRP A 149 7.55 -5.34 14.26
C TRP A 149 6.74 -6.39 13.49
N GLY A 150 5.56 -6.78 13.99
CA GLY A 150 4.63 -7.62 13.24
C GLY A 150 4.16 -6.93 11.96
N ALA A 151 3.83 -5.63 12.04
CA ALA A 151 3.46 -4.85 10.86
C ALA A 151 4.63 -4.69 9.89
N VAL A 152 5.87 -4.47 10.36
CA VAL A 152 7.08 -4.41 9.51
C VAL A 152 7.29 -5.72 8.78
N ALA A 153 7.17 -6.87 9.46
CA ALA A 153 7.33 -8.18 8.83
C ALA A 153 6.35 -8.38 7.65
N GLY A 154 5.08 -8.00 7.84
CA GLY A 154 4.08 -8.06 6.76
C GLY A 154 4.35 -7.03 5.66
N ASN A 155 4.63 -5.78 6.03
CA ASN A 155 4.87 -4.72 5.05
C ASN A 155 6.16 -4.92 4.26
N LEU A 156 7.15 -5.66 4.78
CA LEU A 156 8.38 -5.96 4.08
C LEU A 156 8.12 -6.78 2.81
N VAL A 157 7.39 -7.88 2.95
CA VAL A 157 7.02 -8.71 1.80
C VAL A 157 6.06 -7.93 0.90
N ASP A 158 5.01 -7.38 1.48
CA ASP A 158 3.96 -6.70 0.72
C ASP A 158 4.47 -5.51 -0.10
N LYS A 159 5.20 -4.57 0.52
CA LYS A 159 5.63 -3.33 -0.15
C LYS A 159 6.75 -3.58 -1.15
N VAL A 160 7.67 -4.52 -0.87
CA VAL A 160 8.69 -4.90 -1.85
C VAL A 160 8.04 -5.56 -3.07
N VAL A 161 7.16 -6.55 -2.88
CA VAL A 161 6.47 -7.22 -3.98
C VAL A 161 5.62 -6.23 -4.77
N SER A 162 4.81 -5.41 -4.10
CA SER A 162 3.96 -4.41 -4.73
C SER A 162 4.77 -3.41 -5.58
N CYS A 163 5.87 -2.87 -5.04
CA CYS A 163 6.72 -1.95 -5.80
C CYS A 163 7.39 -2.62 -7.01
N LEU A 164 7.87 -3.86 -6.86
CA LEU A 164 8.50 -4.59 -7.97
C LEU A 164 7.49 -4.93 -9.07
N LEU A 165 6.27 -5.33 -8.72
CA LEU A 165 5.19 -5.55 -9.69
C LEU A 165 4.84 -4.28 -10.45
N VAL A 166 4.74 -3.14 -9.74
CA VAL A 166 4.50 -1.84 -10.39
C VAL A 166 5.65 -1.46 -11.32
N ALA A 167 6.91 -1.65 -10.90
CA ALA A 167 8.06 -1.39 -11.76
C ALA A 167 8.09 -2.31 -12.99
N TRP A 168 7.73 -3.59 -12.83
CA TRP A 168 7.57 -4.51 -13.95
C TRP A 168 6.51 -4.01 -14.93
N PHE A 169 5.34 -3.63 -14.43
CA PHE A 169 4.25 -3.11 -15.26
C PHE A 169 4.64 -1.84 -16.02
N ILE A 170 5.31 -0.89 -15.36
CA ILE A 170 5.75 0.38 -15.95
C ILE A 170 6.85 0.19 -17.00
N ASN A 171 7.80 -0.72 -16.75
CA ASN A 171 8.97 -0.90 -17.63
C ASN A 171 8.71 -1.91 -18.77
N ASN A 172 7.62 -2.66 -18.73
CA ASN A 172 7.26 -3.60 -19.78
C ASN A 172 6.84 -2.85 -21.06
N LYS A 173 7.48 -3.20 -22.19
CA LYS A 173 7.31 -2.54 -23.49
C LYS A 173 5.86 -2.59 -24.00
N GLN A 174 5.12 -3.65 -23.66
CA GLN A 174 3.71 -3.78 -24.08
C GLN A 174 2.81 -2.76 -23.38
N PHE A 175 3.01 -2.54 -22.08
CA PHE A 175 2.22 -1.59 -21.29
C PHE A 175 2.66 -0.14 -21.47
N LYS A 176 3.92 0.10 -21.85
CA LYS A 176 4.38 1.44 -22.25
C LYS A 176 3.52 2.04 -23.35
N LYS A 177 3.11 1.25 -24.36
CA LYS A 177 2.22 1.74 -25.43
C LYS A 177 0.89 2.22 -24.87
N VAL A 178 0.26 1.49 -23.95
CA VAL A 178 -1.01 1.88 -23.30
C VAL A 178 -0.86 3.18 -22.50
N LEU A 179 0.29 3.38 -21.86
CA LEU A 179 0.62 4.58 -21.08
C LEU A 179 0.97 5.80 -21.96
N THR A 180 1.51 5.59 -23.16
CA THR A 180 1.96 6.66 -24.07
C THR A 180 0.99 6.96 -25.21
N LEU A 181 -0.26 6.47 -25.19
CA LEU A 181 -1.28 6.81 -26.20
C LEU A 181 -1.76 8.26 -26.05
N ASN A 182 -0.89 9.17 -26.51
CA ASN A 182 -1.21 10.46 -27.10
C ASN A 182 -0.95 10.38 -28.59
#